data_AF-A0A7K4X0W8-F1
#
_entry.id   AF-A0A7K4X0W8-F1
#
_cell.length_a   1.000
_cell.length_b   1.000
_cell.length_c   1.000
_cell.angle_alpha   90.00
_cell.angle_beta   90.00
_cell.angle_gamma   90.00
#
_symmetry.space_group_name_H-M   'P 1'
#
loop_
_entity.id
_entity.type
_entity.pdbx_description
1 polymer ?
#
loop_
_entity_poly.entity_id
_entity_poly.type
_entity_poly.pdbx_seq_one_letter_code
_entity_poly.pdbx_strand_id
1 'polypeptide(L)'
;MSKSLGNVIDPRDIIGGATLQRLQFPQGIPACGADPLRLALLSQNCHGAEIRVDVEEVLSQRRFCNKVWNGLRFVLGALEGGFQPPHPEQVVPGDPMERWVLSRLAGTVSECSRRLESLEFHMALGAVQHFWLRSFCDVFLVGGTLSG
;
A
#
# COMPACT_ATOMS: atom_id res chain seq x y z
N MET A 1 8.57 -22.77 6.32
CA MET A 1 8.28 -23.63 5.14
C MET A 1 9.38 -24.67 4.99
N SER A 2 9.05 -25.94 4.75
CA SER A 2 10.01 -27.04 4.57
C SER A 2 9.68 -27.88 3.34
N LYS A 3 10.69 -28.15 2.50
CA LYS A 3 10.54 -29.06 1.35
C LYS A 3 10.12 -30.47 1.77
N SER A 4 10.60 -30.94 2.93
CA SER A 4 10.27 -32.28 3.45
C SER A 4 8.81 -32.43 3.88
N LEU A 5 8.13 -31.33 4.22
CA LEU A 5 6.73 -31.32 4.62
C LEU A 5 5.78 -31.03 3.44
N GLY A 6 6.32 -30.77 2.24
CA GLY A 6 5.52 -30.42 1.07
C GLY A 6 4.75 -29.10 1.19
N ASN A 7 5.12 -28.22 2.13
CA ASN A 7 4.43 -26.96 2.41
C ASN A 7 5.18 -25.71 1.93
N VAL A 8 5.95 -25.86 0.85
CA VAL A 8 6.65 -24.75 0.21
C VAL A 8 5.74 -24.15 -0.84
N ILE A 9 5.51 -22.85 -0.74
CA ILE A 9 4.84 -22.06 -1.78
C ILE A 9 5.92 -21.37 -2.60
N ASP A 10 5.94 -21.59 -3.92
CA ASP A 10 6.83 -20.84 -4.81
C ASP A 10 6.32 -19.39 -4.92
N PRO A 11 7.15 -18.36 -4.65
CA PRO A 11 6.77 -16.97 -4.84
C PRO A 11 6.22 -16.68 -6.25
N ARG A 12 6.69 -17.38 -7.28
CA ARG A 12 6.22 -17.24 -8.66
C ARG A 12 4.77 -17.68 -8.83
N ASP A 13 4.33 -18.68 -8.06
CA ASP A 13 2.93 -19.13 -8.07
C ASP A 13 2.01 -18.05 -7.51
N ILE A 14 2.47 -17.27 -6.51
CA ILE A 14 1.71 -16.12 -5.99
C ILE A 14 1.73 -14.95 -6.99
N ILE A 15 2.89 -14.66 -7.58
CA ILE A 15 3.06 -13.53 -8.49
C ILE A 15 2.27 -13.75 -9.79
N GLY A 16 2.46 -14.90 -10.44
CA GLY A 16 1.89 -15.25 -11.74
C GLY A 16 0.57 -16.02 -11.68
N GLY A 17 0.19 -16.53 -10.50
CA GLY A 17 -0.95 -17.41 -10.32
C GLY A 17 -0.61 -18.87 -10.58
N ALA A 18 -1.31 -19.79 -9.92
CA ALA A 18 -1.11 -21.23 -10.09
C ALA A 18 -2.37 -22.04 -9.77
N THR A 19 -2.63 -23.07 -10.59
CA THR A 19 -3.77 -23.99 -10.43
C THR A 19 -3.39 -25.29 -9.70
N LEU A 20 -2.08 -25.59 -9.57
CA LEU A 20 -1.58 -26.91 -9.17
C LEU A 20 -1.59 -27.16 -7.65
N GLN A 21 -1.70 -26.13 -6.81
CA GLN A 21 -1.63 -26.26 -5.34
C GLN A 21 -2.98 -26.66 -4.70
N ARG A 22 -3.69 -27.63 -5.28
CA ARG A 22 -5.06 -28.02 -4.88
C ARG A 22 -5.21 -28.51 -3.44
N LEU A 23 -4.14 -29.02 -2.83
CA LEU A 23 -4.18 -29.54 -1.44
C LEU A 23 -4.26 -28.43 -0.39
N GLN A 24 -3.70 -27.24 -0.66
CA GLN A 24 -3.69 -26.10 0.26
C GLN A 24 -4.63 -24.97 -0.22
N PHE A 25 -4.83 -24.88 -1.53
CA PHE A 25 -5.67 -23.87 -2.17
C PHE A 25 -6.65 -24.57 -3.13
N PRO A 26 -7.81 -25.04 -2.65
CA PRO A 26 -8.75 -25.81 -3.48
C PRO A 26 -9.29 -25.03 -4.69
N GLN A 27 -9.25 -23.70 -4.66
CA GLN A 27 -9.61 -22.83 -5.78
C GLN A 27 -8.40 -22.33 -6.61
N GLY A 28 -7.19 -22.77 -6.28
CA GLY A 28 -5.94 -22.24 -6.84
C GLY A 28 -5.53 -20.89 -6.26
N ILE A 29 -4.37 -20.39 -6.69
CA ILE A 29 -3.84 -19.08 -6.31
C ILE A 29 -4.04 -18.11 -7.49
N PRO A 30 -4.80 -17.01 -7.31
CA PRO A 30 -4.90 -15.99 -8.34
C PRO A 30 -3.58 -15.23 -8.51
N ALA A 31 -3.31 -14.74 -9.72
CA ALA A 31 -2.13 -13.90 -9.98
C ALA A 31 -2.19 -12.61 -9.16
N CYS A 32 -1.32 -12.46 -8.16
CA CYS A 32 -1.35 -11.32 -7.25
C CYS A 32 -0.38 -10.20 -7.65
N GLY A 33 0.74 -10.54 -8.28
CA GLY A 33 1.83 -9.61 -8.56
C GLY A 33 2.90 -9.54 -7.45
N ALA A 34 4.05 -8.94 -7.78
CA ALA A 34 5.21 -8.90 -6.88
C ALA A 34 5.04 -7.91 -5.71
N ASP A 35 4.47 -6.73 -5.95
CA ASP A 35 4.34 -5.72 -4.91
C ASP A 35 3.33 -6.11 -3.82
N PRO A 36 2.14 -6.67 -4.14
CA PRO A 36 1.24 -7.20 -3.11
C PRO A 36 1.90 -8.26 -2.23
N LEU A 37 2.73 -9.14 -2.81
CA LEU A 37 3.49 -10.12 -2.04
C LEU A 37 4.51 -9.44 -1.11
N ARG A 38 5.26 -8.45 -1.60
CA ARG A 38 6.21 -7.67 -0.77
C ARG A 38 5.50 -6.98 0.39
N LEU A 39 4.39 -6.31 0.12
CA LEU A 39 3.61 -5.61 1.14
C LEU A 39 3.04 -6.58 2.18
N ALA A 40 2.59 -7.76 1.77
CA ALA A 40 2.05 -8.77 2.68
C ALA A 40 3.14 -9.36 3.58
N LEU A 41 4.37 -9.48 3.08
CA LEU A 41 5.51 -9.88 3.91
C LEU A 41 5.93 -8.75 4.86
N LEU A 42 5.88 -7.49 4.41
CA LEU A 42 6.20 -6.33 5.23
C LEU A 42 5.13 -6.02 6.30
N SER A 43 3.87 -6.40 6.08
CA SER A 43 2.79 -6.22 7.06
C SER A 43 2.91 -7.14 8.26
N GLN A 44 3.77 -8.16 8.18
CA GLN A 44 4.07 -9.08 9.27
C GLN A 44 5.11 -8.47 10.21
N ASN A 45 4.93 -8.68 11.52
CA ASN A 45 5.93 -8.24 12.49
C ASN A 45 7.18 -9.13 12.37
N CYS A 46 8.28 -8.55 11.86
CA CYS A 46 9.56 -9.24 11.69
C CYS A 46 10.24 -9.64 13.00
N HIS A 47 9.84 -9.05 14.14
CA HIS A 47 10.26 -9.49 15.47
C HIS A 47 9.38 -10.63 16.03
N GLY A 48 8.32 -11.01 15.31
CA GLY A 48 7.51 -12.18 15.63
C GLY A 48 8.28 -13.48 15.43
N ALA A 49 7.84 -14.54 16.13
CA ALA A 49 8.50 -15.84 16.08
C ALA A 49 8.40 -16.53 14.71
N GLU A 50 7.40 -16.19 13.89
CA GLU A 50 7.16 -16.83 12.60
C GLU A 50 6.46 -15.86 11.63
N ILE A 51 6.92 -15.82 10.37
CA ILE A 51 6.24 -15.11 9.28
C ILE A 51 5.41 -16.13 8.52
N ARG A 52 4.08 -15.92 8.49
CA ARG A 52 3.17 -16.79 7.74
C ARG A 52 2.76 -16.13 6.44
N VAL A 53 3.02 -16.81 5.33
CA VAL A 53 2.55 -16.35 4.01
C VAL A 53 1.09 -16.75 3.87
N ASP A 54 0.20 -15.76 3.97
CA ASP A 54 -1.24 -15.92 3.74
C ASP A 54 -1.62 -15.29 2.39
N VAL A 55 -2.17 -16.11 1.49
CA VAL A 55 -2.61 -15.65 0.17
C VAL A 55 -3.75 -14.64 0.26
N GLU A 56 -4.62 -14.73 1.29
CA GLU A 56 -5.68 -13.74 1.46
C GLU A 56 -5.12 -12.38 1.88
N GLU A 57 -4.06 -12.36 2.68
CA GLU A 57 -3.34 -11.13 3.01
C GLU A 57 -2.69 -10.53 1.75
N VAL A 58 -2.06 -11.35 0.91
CA VAL A 58 -1.53 -10.90 -0.40
C VAL A 58 -2.64 -10.31 -1.28
N LEU A 59 -3.82 -10.93 -1.30
CA LEU A 59 -4.98 -10.39 -2.02
C LEU A 59 -5.46 -9.06 -1.44
N SER A 60 -5.42 -8.90 -0.12
CA SER A 60 -5.70 -7.62 0.55
C SER A 60 -4.73 -6.53 0.09
N GLN A 61 -3.44 -6.84 0.07
CA GLN A 61 -2.41 -5.91 -0.40
C GLN A 61 -2.55 -5.60 -1.90
N ARG A 62 -3.05 -6.54 -2.70
CA ARG A 62 -3.38 -6.28 -4.12
C ARG A 62 -4.52 -5.27 -4.25
N ARG A 63 -5.56 -5.39 -3.43
CA ARG A 63 -6.66 -4.41 -3.40
C ARG A 63 -6.13 -3.02 -3.03
N PHE A 64 -5.19 -2.94 -2.08
CA PHE A 64 -4.50 -1.69 -1.75
C PHE A 64 -3.70 -1.13 -2.94
N CYS A 65 -2.85 -1.92 -3.61
CA CYS A 65 -2.12 -1.46 -4.80
C CYS A 65 -3.06 -0.93 -5.89
N ASN A 66 -4.18 -1.62 -6.13
CA ASN A 66 -5.20 -1.14 -7.07
C ASN A 66 -5.82 0.20 -6.65
N LYS A 67 -6.06 0.39 -5.35
CA LYS A 67 -6.55 1.67 -4.81
C LYS A 67 -5.53 2.79 -4.98
N VAL A 68 -4.24 2.51 -4.82
CA VAL A 68 -3.16 3.46 -5.12
C VAL A 68 -3.15 3.86 -6.59
N TRP A 69 -3.19 2.87 -7.49
CA TRP A 69 -3.27 3.11 -8.93
C TRP A 69 -4.46 3.96 -9.33
N ASN A 70 -5.66 3.63 -8.83
CA ASN A 70 -6.88 4.38 -9.11
C ASN A 70 -6.81 5.82 -8.58
N GLY A 71 -6.26 6.02 -7.37
CA GLY A 71 -6.07 7.36 -6.80
C GLY A 71 -5.09 8.21 -7.62
N LEU A 72 -3.95 7.64 -8.02
CA LEU A 72 -2.98 8.31 -8.91
C LEU A 72 -3.59 8.65 -10.25
N ARG A 73 -4.29 7.71 -10.89
CA ARG A 73 -4.97 7.93 -12.17
C ARG A 73 -5.99 9.06 -12.09
N PHE A 74 -6.75 9.13 -10.99
CA PHE A 74 -7.71 10.21 -10.76
C PHE A 74 -7.00 11.57 -10.66
N VAL A 75 -5.97 11.67 -9.80
CA VAL A 75 -5.20 12.92 -9.62
C VAL A 75 -4.55 13.34 -10.94
N LEU A 76 -3.84 12.45 -11.62
CA LEU A 76 -3.21 12.74 -12.91
C LEU A 76 -4.20 13.15 -13.98
N GLY A 77 -5.42 12.60 -13.95
CA GLY A 77 -6.49 13.00 -14.88
C GLY A 77 -7.11 14.37 -14.56
N ALA A 78 -7.01 14.84 -13.32
CA ALA A 78 -7.43 16.18 -12.91
C ALA A 78 -6.36 17.25 -13.21
N LEU A 79 -5.10 16.85 -13.39
CA LEU A 79 -4.04 17.76 -13.79
C LEU A 79 -4.18 18.08 -15.29
N GLU A 80 -4.20 19.36 -15.64
CA GLU A 80 -4.27 19.81 -17.02
C GLU A 80 -3.00 19.42 -17.80
N GLY A 81 -3.14 19.27 -19.12
CA GLY A 81 -2.03 18.95 -20.03
C GLY A 81 -1.00 20.08 -20.08
N GLY A 82 0.03 20.00 -19.24
CA GLY A 82 1.03 21.04 -19.07
C GLY A 82 1.29 21.44 -17.62
N PHE A 83 0.60 20.81 -16.66
CA PHE A 83 0.88 21.03 -15.23
C PHE A 83 2.36 20.77 -14.92
N GLN A 84 3.05 21.83 -14.50
CA GLN A 84 4.39 21.74 -13.95
C GLN A 84 4.28 21.98 -12.44
N PRO A 85 4.65 21.00 -11.60
CA PRO A 85 4.62 21.21 -10.18
C PRO A 85 5.62 22.33 -9.82
N PRO A 86 5.20 23.34 -9.03
CA PRO A 86 6.12 24.36 -8.54
C PRO A 86 7.19 23.72 -7.65
N HIS A 87 8.31 24.42 -7.44
CA HIS A 87 9.33 23.94 -6.52
C HIS A 87 8.70 23.76 -5.11
N PRO A 88 9.05 22.72 -4.34
CA PRO A 88 8.42 22.46 -3.04
C PRO A 88 8.45 23.67 -2.08
N GLU A 89 9.51 24.47 -2.13
CA GLU A 89 9.66 25.70 -1.33
C GLU A 89 8.65 26.82 -1.69
N GLN A 90 8.07 26.74 -2.88
CA GLN A 90 7.06 27.67 -3.39
C GLN A 90 5.63 27.19 -3.12
N VAL A 91 5.46 25.96 -2.62
CA VAL A 91 4.15 25.39 -2.30
C VAL A 91 3.68 25.96 -0.98
N VAL A 92 2.79 26.95 -1.04
CA VAL A 92 2.09 27.49 0.13
C VAL A 92 0.63 27.03 0.06
N PRO A 93 0.18 26.14 0.96
CA PRO A 93 -1.21 25.65 0.95
C PRO A 93 -2.18 26.77 1.30
N GLY A 94 -2.98 27.16 0.30
CA GLY A 94 -3.95 28.25 0.40
C GLY A 94 -5.23 27.82 1.12
N ASP A 95 -5.68 26.59 0.87
CA ASP A 95 -6.93 26.05 1.40
C ASP A 95 -6.74 25.36 2.78
N PRO A 96 -7.71 25.48 3.73
CA PRO A 96 -7.65 24.74 4.99
C PRO A 96 -7.50 23.22 4.83
N MET A 97 -8.11 22.62 3.81
CA MET A 97 -8.04 21.20 3.49
C MET A 97 -6.66 20.79 2.96
N GLU A 98 -6.03 21.65 2.14
CA GLU A 98 -4.63 21.47 1.69
C GLU A 98 -3.67 21.48 2.90
N ARG A 99 -3.82 22.47 3.80
CA ARG A 99 -3.04 22.52 5.04
C ARG A 99 -3.25 21.28 5.90
N TRP A 100 -4.49 20.83 6.03
CA TRP A 100 -4.83 19.65 6.80
C TRP A 100 -4.17 18.38 6.24
N VAL A 101 -4.29 18.11 4.92
CA VAL A 101 -3.73 16.89 4.33
C VAL A 101 -2.20 16.90 4.37
N LEU A 102 -1.57 18.06 4.14
CA LEU A 102 -0.10 18.19 4.24
C LEU A 102 0.37 17.98 5.68
N SER A 103 -0.38 18.46 6.68
CA SER A 103 -0.10 18.18 8.09
C SER A 103 -0.16 16.68 8.41
N ARG A 104 -1.17 15.96 7.88
CA ARG A 104 -1.28 14.49 8.03
C ARG A 104 -0.13 13.77 7.33
N LEU A 105 0.26 14.24 6.14
CA LEU A 105 1.38 13.68 5.40
C LEU A 105 2.70 13.86 6.16
N ALA A 106 2.97 15.06 6.68
CA ALA A 106 4.19 15.34 7.46
C ALA A 106 4.28 14.45 8.72
N GLY A 107 3.16 14.27 9.42
CA GLY A 107 3.08 13.34 10.55
C GLY A 107 3.33 11.89 10.14
N THR A 108 2.78 11.47 8.99
CA THR A 108 3.00 10.12 8.44
C THR A 108 4.46 9.89 8.07
N VAL A 109 5.10 10.85 7.39
CA VAL A 109 6.52 10.80 7.04
C VAL A 109 7.38 10.65 8.30
N SER A 110 7.12 11.47 9.32
CA SER A 110 7.87 11.43 10.58
C SER A 110 7.72 10.07 11.28
N GLU A 111 6.50 9.51 11.31
CA GLU A 111 6.26 8.18 11.86
C GLU A 111 6.97 7.10 11.05
N CYS A 112 6.86 7.13 9.71
CA CYS A 112 7.54 6.18 8.83
C CYS A 112 9.06 6.21 9.03
N SER A 113 9.68 7.40 9.09
CA SER A 113 11.11 7.53 9.34
C SER A 113 11.52 6.84 10.63
N ARG A 114 10.84 7.15 11.74
CA ARG A 114 11.13 6.55 13.06
C ARG A 114 10.93 5.03 13.06
N ARG A 115 9.87 4.53 12.42
CA ARG A 115 9.59 3.08 12.32
C ARG A 115 10.60 2.35 11.46
N LEU A 116 11.01 2.95 10.34
CA LEU A 116 12.05 2.38 9.46
C LEU A 116 13.41 2.32 10.16
N GLU A 117 13.80 3.36 10.91
CA GLU A 117 15.01 3.35 11.75
C GLU A 117 14.97 2.25 12.81
N SER A 118 13.78 1.97 13.36
CA SER A 118 13.56 0.92 14.35
C SER A 118 13.33 -0.47 13.73
N LEU A 119 13.42 -0.60 12.40
CA LEU A 119 13.11 -1.83 11.64
C LEU A 119 11.67 -2.36 11.83
N GLU A 120 10.75 -1.50 12.26
CA GLU A 120 9.33 -1.80 12.46
C GLU A 120 8.53 -1.61 11.15
N PHE A 121 8.89 -2.37 10.10
CA PHE A 121 8.33 -2.20 8.75
C PHE A 121 6.80 -2.30 8.68
N HIS A 122 6.21 -3.22 9.44
CA HIS A 122 4.76 -3.40 9.51
C HIS A 122 4.03 -2.14 10.02
N MET A 123 4.62 -1.43 10.98
CA MET A 123 4.08 -0.17 11.50
C MET A 123 4.24 0.96 10.48
N ALA A 124 5.39 1.02 9.80
CA ALA A 124 5.61 1.99 8.73
C ALA A 124 4.60 1.81 7.59
N LEU A 125 4.38 0.56 7.16
CA LEU A 125 3.38 0.23 6.14
C LEU A 125 1.97 0.60 6.59
N GLY A 126 1.59 0.26 7.83
CA GLY A 126 0.29 0.62 8.40
C GLY A 126 0.06 2.12 8.40
N ALA A 127 1.07 2.93 8.73
CA ALA A 127 0.99 4.39 8.70
C ALA A 127 0.75 4.92 7.28
N VAL A 128 1.49 4.43 6.28
CA VAL A 128 1.31 4.81 4.87
C VAL A 128 -0.08 4.44 4.36
N GLN A 129 -0.54 3.22 4.66
CA GLN A 129 -1.86 2.74 4.25
C GLN A 129 -2.97 3.55 4.90
N HIS A 130 -2.84 3.86 6.19
CA HIS A 130 -3.79 4.70 6.91
C HIS A 130 -3.88 6.09 6.29
N PHE A 131 -2.74 6.75 6.04
CA PHE A 131 -2.72 8.05 5.38
C PHE A 131 -3.39 7.98 4.00
N TRP A 132 -2.96 7.04 3.16
CA TRP A 132 -3.44 6.94 1.78
C TRP A 132 -4.95 6.71 1.72
N LEU A 133 -5.46 5.76 2.50
CA LEU A 133 -6.89 5.42 2.48
C LEU A 133 -7.72 6.46 3.22
N ARG A 134 -7.40 6.72 4.49
CA ARG A 134 -8.28 7.45 5.41
C ARG A 134 -8.13 8.96 5.34
N SER A 135 -6.92 9.45 5.04
CA SER A 135 -6.67 10.89 4.96
C SER A 135 -6.76 11.38 3.52
N PHE A 136 -6.04 10.74 2.61
CA PHE A 136 -5.95 11.18 1.23
C PHE A 136 -7.20 10.79 0.41
N CYS A 137 -7.51 9.50 0.28
CA CYS A 137 -8.65 9.07 -0.54
C CYS A 137 -10.02 9.43 0.07
N ASP A 138 -10.26 9.08 1.33
CA ASP A 138 -11.61 9.20 1.92
C ASP A 138 -12.00 10.66 2.23
N VAL A 139 -11.03 11.51 2.57
CA VAL A 139 -11.29 12.90 3.01
C VAL A 139 -10.80 13.92 1.98
N PHE A 140 -9.52 13.91 1.60
CA PHE A 140 -8.98 14.96 0.74
C PHE A 140 -9.55 14.90 -0.70
N LEU A 141 -9.54 13.73 -1.34
CA LEU A 141 -10.04 13.60 -2.72
C LEU A 141 -11.55 13.83 -2.82
N VAL A 142 -12.32 13.38 -1.83
CA VAL A 142 -13.79 13.58 -1.79
C VAL A 142 -14.15 15.01 -1.37
N GLY A 143 -13.45 15.58 -0.39
CA GLY A 143 -13.68 16.95 0.09
C GLY A 143 -13.32 18.02 -0.95
N GLY A 144 -12.26 17.80 -1.74
CA GLY A 144 -11.83 18.72 -2.79
C GLY A 144 -12.77 18.75 -4.00
N THR A 145 -13.57 17.70 -4.24
CA THR A 145 -14.51 17.64 -5.37
C THR A 145 -15.84 18.35 -5.11
N LEU A 146 -16.13 18.76 -3.87
CA LEU A 146 -17.35 19.49 -3.49
C LEU A 146 -17.15 21.01 -3.39
N SER A 147 -15.93 21.49 -3.65
CA SER A 147 -15.53 22.89 -3.46
C SER A 147 -15.24 23.64 -4.77
N GLY A 148 -15.45 22.98 -5.91
CA GLY A 148 -15.28 23.54 -7.26
C GLY A 148 -16.60 23.74 -7.97
#